data_AF-A0A838J4E7-F1
#
_entry.id   AF-A0A838J4E7-F1
#
_cell.length_a   1.000
_cell.length_b   1.000
_cell.length_c   1.000
_cell.angle_alpha   90.00
_cell.angle_beta   90.00
_cell.angle_gamma   90.00
#
_symmetry.space_group_name_H-M   'P 1'
#
loop_
_entity.id
_entity.type
_entity.pdbx_description
1 polymer ?
#
loop_
_entity_poly.entity_id
_entity_poly.type
_entity_poly.pdbx_seq_one_letter_code
_entity_poly.pdbx_strand_id
1 'polypeptide(L)'
;GIGFSPAGDLSAAWYDKILEERKVKKAWMREIHKAGGWELGMLLTRIEMRYRRGILNELEVAYGTEKGARWFDDPYVAIRHLGEMWGFGVGYPPEYDALPDATYRGWMRLALPDGDSNRTRWATDPLWEVVQRVPFAQGLPKPLKRAKEAKPDLDQIDAEIRGMLVTRAMLRGSYLTAPSSIPQEMQACQERIAEWDAAKGRNFAEDVRERARMAGKKLPYKAPLEFRQRGRPRKQRLDESAS
;
A
#
# COMPACT_ATOMS: atom_id res chain seq x y z
N GLY A 1 24.16 -10.54 -19.83
CA GLY A 1 22.77 -10.07 -19.70
C GLY A 1 22.74 -8.84 -18.83
N ILE A 2 21.69 -8.05 -18.94
CA ILE A 2 21.51 -6.79 -18.22
C ILE A 2 20.55 -7.05 -17.06
N GLY A 3 20.90 -6.55 -15.87
CA GLY A 3 20.04 -6.58 -14.69
C GLY A 3 19.56 -5.17 -14.36
N PHE A 4 18.28 -5.05 -13.99
CA PHE A 4 17.65 -3.80 -13.58
C PHE A 4 17.24 -3.92 -12.12
N SER A 5 17.76 -3.03 -11.28
CA SER A 5 17.49 -3.00 -9.83
C SER A 5 17.66 -4.36 -9.13
N PRO A 6 18.79 -5.08 -9.26
CA PRO A 6 18.92 -6.49 -8.84
C PRO A 6 18.65 -6.77 -7.34
N ALA A 7 18.80 -5.75 -6.48
CA ALA A 7 18.50 -5.82 -5.05
C ALA A 7 17.12 -5.25 -4.67
N GLY A 8 16.40 -4.65 -5.61
CA GLY A 8 15.11 -4.01 -5.38
C GLY A 8 13.98 -5.02 -5.18
N ASP A 9 12.88 -4.53 -4.60
CA ASP A 9 11.67 -5.34 -4.43
C ASP A 9 11.00 -5.68 -5.76
N LEU A 10 11.16 -4.82 -6.77
CA LEU A 10 10.90 -5.14 -8.17
C LEU A 10 12.21 -5.05 -8.93
N SER A 11 12.53 -6.10 -9.68
CA SER A 11 13.74 -6.17 -10.48
C SER A 11 13.49 -6.91 -11.79
N ALA A 12 14.37 -6.69 -12.78
CA ALA A 12 14.30 -7.39 -14.04
C ALA A 12 15.66 -7.89 -14.52
N ALA A 13 15.65 -8.87 -15.42
CA ALA A 13 16.82 -9.33 -16.13
C ALA A 13 16.49 -9.58 -17.60
N TRP A 14 17.40 -9.18 -18.50
CA TRP A 14 17.35 -9.48 -19.92
C TRP A 14 18.66 -10.12 -20.36
N TYR A 15 18.63 -11.37 -20.83
CA TYR A 15 19.84 -12.11 -21.15
C TYR A 15 19.66 -13.14 -22.28
N ASP A 16 20.79 -13.53 -22.88
CA ASP A 16 20.88 -14.65 -23.81
C ASP A 16 20.61 -15.97 -23.06
N LYS A 17 19.52 -16.61 -23.43
CA LYS A 17 19.02 -17.82 -22.77
C LYS A 17 19.80 -19.06 -23.18
N ILE A 18 20.28 -19.14 -24.42
CA ILE A 18 21.08 -20.27 -24.91
C ILE A 18 22.40 -20.33 -24.17
N LEU A 19 23.05 -19.18 -23.98
CA LEU A 19 24.30 -19.10 -23.23
C LEU A 19 24.12 -19.48 -21.75
N GLU A 20 23.00 -19.06 -21.14
CA GLU A 20 22.68 -19.44 -19.75
C GLU A 20 22.45 -20.94 -19.60
N GLU A 21 21.68 -21.56 -20.50
CA GLU A 21 21.41 -23.00 -20.42
C GLU A 21 22.66 -23.88 -20.55
N ARG A 22 23.62 -23.46 -21.38
CA ARG A 22 24.92 -24.12 -21.51
C ARG A 22 25.69 -24.09 -20.19
N LYS A 23 25.64 -22.97 -19.46
CA LYS A 23 26.32 -22.81 -18.16
C LYS A 23 25.65 -23.63 -17.07
N VAL A 24 24.31 -23.62 -17.02
CA VAL A 24 23.54 -24.23 -15.90
C VAL A 24 23.10 -25.67 -16.23
N LYS A 25 23.56 -26.24 -17.34
CA LYS A 25 23.29 -27.62 -17.78
C LYS A 25 21.78 -27.94 -17.91
N LYS A 26 20.96 -26.96 -18.29
CA LYS A 26 19.50 -27.11 -18.43
C LYS A 26 19.08 -27.40 -19.87
N ALA A 27 19.76 -28.35 -20.53
CA ALA A 27 19.51 -28.68 -21.93
C ALA A 27 18.08 -29.18 -22.21
N TRP A 28 17.38 -29.69 -21.19
CA TRP A 28 15.99 -30.13 -21.29
C TRP A 28 15.00 -29.00 -21.66
N MET A 29 15.34 -27.73 -21.41
CA MET A 29 14.50 -26.60 -21.84
C MET A 29 14.42 -26.43 -23.35
N ARG A 30 15.37 -27.00 -24.12
CA ARG A 30 15.37 -26.89 -25.59
C ARG A 30 14.11 -27.45 -26.23
N GLU A 31 13.55 -28.52 -25.67
CA GLU A 31 12.32 -29.12 -26.20
C GLU A 31 11.11 -28.20 -25.97
N ILE A 32 11.09 -27.45 -24.86
CA ILE A 32 10.06 -26.44 -24.59
C ILE A 32 10.18 -25.29 -25.59
N HIS A 33 11.40 -24.81 -25.85
CA HIS A 33 11.61 -23.73 -26.82
C HIS A 33 11.20 -24.16 -28.24
N LYS A 34 11.58 -25.38 -28.66
CA LYS A 34 11.15 -25.93 -29.96
C LYS A 34 9.64 -26.04 -30.06
N ALA A 35 8.97 -26.48 -28.99
CA ALA A 35 7.50 -26.52 -28.95
C ALA A 35 6.88 -25.11 -29.11
N GLY A 36 7.59 -24.07 -28.68
CA GLY A 36 7.24 -22.66 -28.91
C GLY A 36 7.69 -22.08 -30.26
N GLY A 37 8.19 -22.91 -31.18
CA GLY A 37 8.62 -22.48 -32.53
C GLY A 37 10.06 -22.00 -32.63
N TRP A 38 10.89 -22.15 -31.58
CA TRP A 38 12.31 -21.83 -31.68
C TRP A 38 13.06 -22.90 -32.47
N GLU A 39 13.89 -22.48 -33.42
CA GLU A 39 14.76 -23.37 -34.20
C GLU A 39 16.24 -23.15 -33.88
N LEU A 40 17.04 -24.19 -34.14
CA LEU A 40 18.49 -24.12 -33.92
C LEU A 40 19.10 -23.03 -34.80
N GLY A 41 19.83 -22.11 -34.18
CA GLY A 41 20.45 -20.95 -34.85
C GLY A 41 19.67 -19.65 -34.65
N MET A 42 18.41 -19.72 -34.21
CA MET A 42 17.66 -18.53 -33.80
C MET A 42 18.19 -18.00 -32.47
N LEU A 43 18.25 -16.67 -32.35
CA LEU A 43 18.53 -16.02 -31.08
C LEU A 43 17.39 -16.29 -30.10
N LEU A 44 17.74 -16.59 -28.85
CA LEU A 44 16.77 -16.77 -27.78
C LEU A 44 17.18 -15.92 -26.58
N THR A 45 16.36 -14.94 -26.26
CA THR A 45 16.54 -14.10 -25.08
C THR A 45 15.44 -14.34 -24.08
N ARG A 46 15.78 -14.22 -22.79
CA ARG A 46 14.81 -14.25 -21.70
C ARG A 46 14.72 -12.88 -21.06
N ILE A 47 13.48 -12.42 -20.89
CA ILE A 47 13.12 -11.29 -20.05
C ILE A 47 12.45 -11.86 -18.80
N GLU A 48 12.93 -11.46 -17.63
CA GLU A 48 12.44 -11.95 -16.35
C GLU A 48 12.09 -10.77 -15.46
N MET A 49 10.86 -10.75 -14.96
CA MET A 49 10.41 -9.83 -13.92
C MET A 49 10.39 -10.57 -12.60
N ARG A 50 10.96 -9.96 -11.55
CA ARG A 50 11.03 -10.54 -10.21
C ARG A 50 10.34 -9.61 -9.21
N TYR A 51 9.37 -10.18 -8.51
CA TYR A 51 8.60 -9.51 -7.48
C TYR A 51 8.98 -10.09 -6.12
N ARG A 52 9.40 -9.24 -5.20
CA ARG A 52 9.64 -9.59 -3.79
C ARG A 52 8.49 -9.12 -2.92
N ARG A 53 8.51 -9.55 -1.66
CA ARG A 53 7.44 -9.29 -0.71
C ARG A 53 7.12 -7.79 -0.52
N GLY A 54 8.10 -6.89 -0.60
CA GLY A 54 7.85 -5.45 -0.46
C GLY A 54 6.88 -4.91 -1.50
N ILE A 55 7.18 -5.07 -2.79
CA ILE A 55 6.27 -4.62 -3.86
C ILE A 55 4.98 -5.42 -3.88
N LEU A 56 5.01 -6.73 -3.62
CA LEU A 56 3.80 -7.56 -3.62
C LEU A 56 2.78 -7.10 -2.56
N ASN A 57 3.23 -6.63 -1.40
CA ASN A 57 2.35 -6.07 -0.38
C ASN A 57 1.67 -4.75 -0.83
N GLU A 58 2.27 -4.03 -1.78
CA GLU A 58 1.75 -2.76 -2.28
C GLU A 58 0.86 -2.94 -3.51
N LEU A 59 0.84 -4.11 -4.15
CA LEU A 59 0.05 -4.34 -5.36
C LEU A 59 -1.40 -4.70 -5.02
N GLU A 60 -2.30 -3.79 -5.35
CA GLU A 60 -3.75 -3.99 -5.29
C GLU A 60 -4.29 -4.43 -6.65
N VAL A 61 -5.10 -5.48 -6.64
CA VAL A 61 -5.89 -5.90 -7.80
C VAL A 61 -7.06 -4.92 -7.92
N ALA A 62 -7.09 -4.13 -9.00
CA ALA A 62 -8.00 -3.00 -9.14
C ALA A 62 -9.50 -3.35 -9.07
N TYR A 63 -9.90 -4.60 -9.36
CA TYR A 63 -11.31 -5.04 -9.38
C TYR A 63 -11.48 -6.52 -9.02
N GLY A 64 -11.64 -6.80 -7.73
CA GLY A 64 -11.99 -8.12 -7.19
C GLY A 64 -12.29 -8.05 -5.69
N THR A 65 -13.12 -8.97 -5.20
CA THR A 65 -13.49 -9.16 -3.78
C THR A 65 -12.32 -9.50 -2.86
N GLU A 66 -11.10 -9.61 -3.41
CA GLU A 66 -9.86 -9.92 -2.71
C GLU A 66 -9.15 -8.66 -2.19
N LYS A 67 -9.93 -7.67 -1.75
CA LYS A 67 -9.38 -6.54 -0.99
C LYS A 67 -8.74 -7.07 0.29
N GLY A 68 -7.43 -6.86 0.43
CA GLY A 68 -6.72 -7.04 1.70
C GLY A 68 -6.33 -8.48 2.07
N ALA A 69 -6.57 -9.47 1.21
CA ALA A 69 -5.95 -10.78 1.35
C ALA A 69 -4.68 -10.80 0.50
N ARG A 70 -3.58 -11.31 1.06
CA ARG A 70 -2.29 -11.46 0.39
C ARG A 70 -2.44 -12.50 -0.73
N TRP A 71 -3.02 -12.09 -1.86
CA TRP A 71 -3.34 -12.95 -3.01
C TRP A 71 -2.10 -13.72 -3.52
N PHE A 72 -0.91 -13.18 -3.27
CA PHE A 72 0.37 -13.80 -3.59
C PHE A 72 0.86 -14.84 -2.56
N ASP A 73 0.24 -14.96 -1.39
CA ASP A 73 0.59 -16.00 -0.40
C ASP A 73 0.01 -17.38 -0.79
N ASP A 74 -1.05 -17.43 -1.60
CA ASP A 74 -1.56 -18.66 -2.22
C ASP A 74 -1.01 -18.79 -3.65
N PRO A 75 -0.20 -19.82 -3.97
CA PRO A 75 0.37 -19.99 -5.30
C PRO A 75 -0.67 -20.19 -6.41
N TYR A 76 -1.84 -20.77 -6.11
CA TYR A 76 -2.90 -20.98 -7.11
C TYR A 76 -3.63 -19.69 -7.44
N VAL A 77 -3.78 -18.80 -6.45
CA VAL A 77 -4.30 -17.44 -6.67
C VAL A 77 -3.26 -16.60 -7.39
N ALA A 78 -1.99 -16.65 -6.97
CA ALA A 78 -0.89 -15.92 -7.60
C ALA A 78 -0.74 -16.25 -9.10
N ILE A 79 -0.88 -17.52 -9.50
CA ILE A 79 -0.80 -17.94 -10.89
C ILE A 79 -1.89 -17.29 -11.77
N ARG A 80 -3.09 -17.05 -11.21
CA ARG A 80 -4.18 -16.37 -11.93
C ARG A 80 -3.87 -14.91 -12.21
N HIS A 81 -2.91 -14.32 -11.47
CA HIS A 81 -2.51 -12.93 -11.59
C HIS A 81 -1.21 -12.72 -12.40
N LEU A 82 -0.69 -13.75 -13.07
CA LEU A 82 0.56 -13.62 -13.83
C LEU A 82 0.48 -12.58 -14.95
N GLY A 83 -0.67 -12.45 -15.62
CA GLY A 83 -0.87 -11.44 -16.67
C GLY A 83 -0.86 -10.01 -16.11
N GLU A 84 -1.48 -9.83 -14.94
CA GLU A 84 -1.53 -8.58 -14.20
C GLU A 84 -0.15 -8.19 -13.67
N MET A 85 0.59 -9.16 -13.12
CA MET A 85 1.98 -8.97 -12.71
C MET A 85 2.87 -8.64 -13.91
N TRP A 86 2.74 -9.37 -15.01
CA TRP A 86 3.53 -9.11 -16.21
C TRP A 86 3.28 -7.70 -16.75
N GLY A 87 2.01 -7.31 -16.92
CA GLY A 87 1.65 -5.99 -17.40
C GLY A 87 2.06 -4.86 -16.45
N PHE A 88 2.04 -5.07 -15.13
CA PHE A 88 2.64 -4.12 -14.19
C PHE A 88 4.14 -3.93 -14.46
N GLY A 89 4.85 -5.01 -14.80
CA GLY A 89 6.28 -5.02 -15.05
C GLY A 89 6.67 -4.39 -16.38
N VAL A 90 6.04 -4.82 -17.49
CA VAL A 90 6.45 -4.47 -18.86
C VAL A 90 5.49 -3.52 -19.59
N GLY A 91 4.33 -3.24 -18.99
CA GLY A 91 3.26 -2.43 -19.56
C GLY A 91 2.23 -3.26 -20.31
N TYR A 92 1.22 -2.58 -20.83
CA TYR A 92 0.17 -3.17 -21.66
C TYR A 92 0.24 -2.63 -23.08
N PRO A 93 -0.18 -3.42 -24.07
CA PRO A 93 -0.32 -2.94 -25.43
C PRO A 93 -1.28 -1.72 -25.51
N PRO A 94 -1.07 -0.79 -26.44
CA PRO A 94 -1.88 0.44 -26.56
C PRO A 94 -3.39 0.21 -26.66
N GLU A 95 -3.83 -0.93 -27.21
CA GLU A 95 -5.25 -1.23 -27.37
C GLU A 95 -5.95 -1.81 -26.13
N TYR A 96 -5.23 -2.05 -25.02
CA TYR A 96 -5.81 -2.56 -23.76
C TYR A 96 -6.44 -1.41 -22.94
N ASP A 97 -7.02 -0.42 -23.63
CA ASP A 97 -7.43 0.88 -23.11
C ASP A 97 -8.63 0.83 -22.16
N ALA A 98 -8.35 0.57 -20.88
CA ALA A 98 -9.34 0.64 -19.83
C ALA A 98 -9.19 1.88 -18.92
N LEU A 99 -8.04 2.58 -18.88
CA LEU A 99 -7.83 3.73 -17.97
C LEU A 99 -6.73 4.72 -18.47
N PRO A 100 -7.02 6.03 -18.65
CA PRO A 100 -6.06 7.03 -19.13
C PRO A 100 -4.91 7.41 -18.16
N ASP A 101 -5.05 7.14 -16.86
CA ASP A 101 -4.18 7.73 -15.83
C ASP A 101 -3.18 6.76 -15.19
N ALA A 102 -3.17 5.49 -15.59
CA ALA A 102 -2.19 4.55 -15.09
C ALA A 102 -1.89 3.49 -16.16
N THR A 103 -0.75 2.83 -16.02
CA THR A 103 -0.57 1.44 -16.44
C THR A 103 -0.20 1.07 -17.89
N TYR A 104 -0.17 1.94 -18.90
CA TYR A 104 0.38 1.51 -20.20
C TYR A 104 1.87 1.18 -20.18
N ARG A 105 2.63 1.93 -19.37
CA ARG A 105 4.10 1.98 -19.54
C ARG A 105 4.84 0.92 -18.75
N GLY A 106 4.16 0.23 -17.83
CA GLY A 106 4.79 -0.69 -16.89
C GLY A 106 5.85 -0.01 -16.02
N TRP A 107 6.53 -0.81 -15.21
CA TRP A 107 7.72 -0.40 -14.49
C TRP A 107 8.94 -0.26 -15.42
N MET A 108 9.02 -1.09 -16.46
CA MET A 108 10.08 -1.08 -17.47
C MET A 108 9.49 -0.89 -18.85
N ARG A 109 10.16 -0.04 -19.65
CA ARG A 109 9.77 0.26 -21.02
C ARG A 109 11.01 0.36 -21.90
N LEU A 110 10.90 -0.19 -23.11
CA LEU A 110 11.81 0.10 -24.21
C LEU A 110 11.11 1.07 -25.16
N ALA A 111 11.75 2.21 -25.40
CA ALA A 111 11.19 3.31 -26.17
C ALA A 111 12.09 3.67 -27.34
N LEU A 112 11.49 4.07 -28.46
CA LEU A 112 12.21 4.62 -29.60
C LEU A 112 12.49 6.10 -29.37
N PRO A 113 13.75 6.54 -29.31
CA PRO A 113 14.08 7.95 -29.26
C PRO A 113 13.44 8.71 -30.41
N ASP A 114 12.83 9.85 -30.09
CA ASP A 114 12.35 10.82 -31.07
C ASP A 114 12.98 12.20 -30.80
N GLY A 115 12.53 13.22 -31.54
CA GLY A 115 13.00 14.59 -31.34
C GLY A 115 12.42 15.31 -30.10
N ASP A 116 11.47 14.72 -29.39
CA ASP A 116 10.89 15.28 -28.16
C ASP A 116 11.84 15.04 -26.98
N SER A 117 12.13 16.11 -26.24
CA SER A 117 12.89 16.05 -24.98
C SER A 117 12.18 15.24 -23.89
N ASN A 118 10.85 15.14 -23.96
CA ASN A 118 10.03 14.40 -23.02
C ASN A 118 9.97 12.92 -23.39
N ARG A 119 10.96 12.17 -22.90
CA ARG A 119 11.10 10.70 -23.10
C ARG A 119 9.85 9.89 -22.76
N THR A 120 8.97 10.43 -21.93
CA THR A 120 7.76 9.74 -21.55
C THR A 120 6.81 9.63 -22.76
N ARG A 121 6.84 10.58 -23.70
CA ARG A 121 6.03 10.61 -24.92
C ARG A 121 6.54 9.77 -26.07
N TRP A 122 7.79 9.30 -25.98
CA TRP A 122 8.39 8.47 -27.02
C TRP A 122 7.51 7.25 -27.32
N ALA A 123 7.54 6.77 -28.56
CA ALA A 123 6.83 5.54 -28.92
C ALA A 123 7.44 4.32 -28.20
N THR A 124 6.63 3.29 -27.97
CA THR A 124 7.13 1.99 -27.51
C THR A 124 7.85 1.30 -28.67
N ASP A 125 8.96 0.63 -28.39
CA ASP A 125 9.68 -0.14 -29.41
C ASP A 125 8.82 -1.35 -29.86
N PRO A 126 8.69 -1.64 -31.17
CA PRO A 126 7.90 -2.77 -31.66
C PRO A 126 8.28 -4.13 -31.04
N LEU A 127 9.57 -4.34 -30.72
CA LEU A 127 10.01 -5.54 -30.01
C LEU A 127 9.39 -5.61 -28.61
N TRP A 128 9.26 -4.46 -27.95
CA TRP A 128 8.66 -4.37 -26.62
C TRP A 128 7.15 -4.62 -26.65
N GLU A 129 6.46 -4.22 -27.71
CA GLU A 129 5.04 -4.55 -27.88
C GLU A 129 4.81 -6.07 -27.95
N VAL A 130 5.72 -6.82 -28.59
CA VAL A 130 5.68 -8.29 -28.58
C VAL A 130 5.81 -8.82 -27.15
N VAL A 131 6.73 -8.25 -26.36
CA VAL A 131 6.94 -8.61 -24.94
C VAL A 131 5.70 -8.32 -24.10
N GLN A 132 5.01 -7.21 -24.36
CA GLN A 132 3.78 -6.83 -23.63
C GLN A 132 2.60 -7.77 -23.90
N ARG A 133 2.61 -8.49 -25.04
CA ARG A 133 1.50 -9.35 -25.51
C ARG A 133 1.59 -10.80 -25.05
N VAL A 134 2.52 -11.15 -24.17
CA VAL A 134 2.69 -12.54 -23.71
C VAL A 134 1.41 -13.06 -23.03
N PRO A 135 0.82 -14.17 -23.50
CA PRO A 135 -0.40 -14.71 -22.92
C PRO A 135 -0.07 -15.60 -21.70
N PHE A 136 -0.47 -15.17 -20.50
CA PHE A 136 -0.31 -15.96 -19.27
C PHE A 136 -1.59 -16.69 -18.84
N ALA A 137 -2.76 -16.10 -19.05
CA ALA A 137 -4.06 -16.64 -18.65
C ALA A 137 -5.14 -16.27 -19.68
N GLN A 138 -6.32 -16.89 -19.56
CA GLN A 138 -7.48 -16.55 -20.39
C GLN A 138 -8.09 -15.23 -19.92
N GLY A 139 -8.25 -14.27 -20.84
CA GLY A 139 -8.88 -12.98 -20.60
C GLY A 139 -7.91 -11.80 -20.59
N LEU A 140 -8.46 -10.58 -20.65
CA LEU A 140 -7.67 -9.37 -20.56
C LEU A 140 -7.20 -9.17 -19.10
N PRO A 141 -5.88 -8.97 -18.87
CA PRO A 141 -5.34 -8.74 -17.55
C PRO A 141 -5.89 -7.42 -16.98
N LYS A 142 -6.26 -7.45 -15.70
CA LYS A 142 -6.69 -6.26 -14.97
C LYS A 142 -5.47 -5.51 -14.43
N PRO A 143 -5.32 -4.20 -14.66
CA PRO A 143 -4.13 -3.49 -14.21
C PRO A 143 -3.95 -3.54 -12.69
N LEU A 144 -2.75 -3.91 -12.22
CA LEU A 144 -2.37 -3.75 -10.81
C LEU A 144 -2.07 -2.29 -10.52
N LYS A 145 -2.51 -1.81 -9.37
CA LYS A 145 -2.16 -0.47 -8.87
C LYS A 145 -1.30 -0.62 -7.62
N ARG A 146 -0.32 0.26 -7.50
CA ARG A 146 0.46 0.38 -6.27
C ARG A 146 -0.38 1.16 -5.26
N ALA A 147 -0.84 0.51 -4.19
CA ALA A 147 -1.30 1.19 -3.01
C ALA A 147 -0.16 2.04 -2.47
N LYS A 148 -0.36 3.36 -2.38
CA LYS A 148 0.53 4.17 -1.56
C LYS A 148 0.30 3.71 -0.13
N GLU A 149 1.33 3.13 0.49
CA GLU A 149 1.34 3.01 1.94
C GLU A 149 1.35 4.45 2.47
N ALA A 150 0.18 4.95 2.87
CA ALA A 150 0.09 6.21 3.56
C ALA A 150 0.85 6.04 4.88
N LYS A 151 2.10 6.49 4.91
CA LYS A 151 2.79 6.67 6.18
C LYS A 151 2.00 7.74 6.93
N PRO A 152 1.40 7.42 8.08
CA PRO A 152 0.75 8.44 8.88
C PRO A 152 1.82 9.46 9.27
N ASP A 153 1.67 10.67 8.77
CA ASP A 153 2.52 11.80 9.11
C ASP A 153 1.92 12.48 10.34
N LEU A 154 2.50 12.20 11.51
CA LEU A 154 2.02 12.76 12.77
C LEU A 154 2.20 14.28 12.80
N ASP A 155 3.23 14.82 12.15
CA ASP A 155 3.46 16.26 12.11
C ASP A 155 2.36 16.97 11.31
N GLN A 156 1.91 16.35 10.21
CA GLN A 156 0.76 16.84 9.45
C GLN A 156 -0.52 16.81 10.30
N ILE A 157 -0.79 15.71 11.00
CA ILE A 157 -1.97 15.57 11.87
C ILE A 157 -1.94 16.62 12.99
N ASP A 158 -0.79 16.84 13.63
CA ASP A 158 -0.63 17.83 14.70
C ASP A 158 -0.84 19.27 14.19
N ALA A 159 -0.37 19.57 12.97
CA ALA A 159 -0.62 20.85 12.32
C ALA A 159 -2.12 21.07 12.02
N GLU A 160 -2.83 20.04 11.56
CA GLU A 160 -4.27 20.06 11.32
C GLU A 160 -5.05 20.26 12.63
N ILE A 161 -4.69 19.54 13.69
CA ILE A 161 -5.27 19.71 15.04
C ILE A 161 -5.09 21.15 15.51
N ARG A 162 -3.89 21.71 15.39
CA ARG A 162 -3.63 23.12 15.75
C ARG A 162 -4.52 24.07 14.95
N GLY A 163 -4.64 23.89 13.64
CA GLY A 163 -5.51 24.71 12.78
C GLY A 163 -6.98 24.65 13.18
N MET A 164 -7.47 23.46 13.53
CA MET A 164 -8.83 23.25 14.04
C MET A 164 -9.06 23.94 15.39
N LEU A 165 -8.10 23.87 16.31
CA LEU A 165 -8.19 24.56 17.60
C LEU A 165 -8.21 26.08 17.44
N VAL A 166 -7.40 26.63 16.53
CA VAL A 166 -7.41 28.07 16.19
C VAL A 166 -8.78 28.48 15.65
N THR A 167 -9.31 27.72 14.69
CA THR A 167 -10.63 27.98 14.09
C THR A 167 -11.74 27.91 15.14
N ARG A 168 -11.69 26.91 16.03
CA ARG A 168 -12.65 26.77 17.13
C ARG A 168 -12.59 27.95 18.09
N ALA A 169 -11.40 28.36 18.50
CA ALA A 169 -11.20 29.52 19.38
C ALA A 169 -11.81 30.78 18.74
N MET A 170 -11.55 31.00 17.45
CA MET A 170 -12.14 32.10 16.69
C MET A 170 -13.67 32.04 16.69
N LEU A 171 -14.27 30.89 16.36
CA LEU A 171 -15.73 30.73 16.23
C LEU A 171 -16.49 30.86 17.56
N ARG A 172 -15.88 30.54 18.69
CA ARG A 172 -16.52 30.73 20.01
C ARG A 172 -16.71 32.20 20.38
N GLY A 173 -16.04 33.13 19.69
CA GLY A 173 -16.24 34.58 19.82
C GLY A 173 -15.88 35.18 21.18
N SER A 174 -15.59 34.37 22.20
CA SER A 174 -15.36 34.81 23.58
C SER A 174 -13.95 35.35 23.85
N TYR A 175 -13.06 35.38 22.86
CA TYR A 175 -11.65 35.77 23.01
C TYR A 175 -11.28 37.14 22.42
N LEU A 176 -12.25 37.99 22.11
CA LEU A 176 -11.96 39.41 21.89
C LEU A 176 -11.70 40.17 23.21
N THR A 177 -11.85 39.52 24.37
CA THR A 177 -11.64 40.13 25.70
C THR A 177 -10.53 39.49 26.52
N ALA A 178 -10.13 38.25 26.25
CA ALA A 178 -8.96 37.59 26.88
C ALA A 178 -8.31 36.60 25.90
N PRO A 179 -6.97 36.44 25.94
CA PRO A 179 -6.28 35.50 25.05
C PRO A 179 -6.67 34.04 25.35
N SER A 180 -7.00 33.27 24.30
CA SER A 180 -7.15 31.81 24.39
C SER A 180 -5.79 31.12 24.33
N SER A 181 -5.68 29.95 24.96
CA SER A 181 -4.49 29.10 24.94
C SER A 181 -4.82 27.67 24.49
N ILE A 182 -3.82 26.97 23.95
CA ILE A 182 -3.97 25.57 23.52
C ILE A 182 -4.53 24.68 24.63
N PRO A 183 -4.04 24.73 25.89
CA PRO A 183 -4.58 23.90 26.97
C PRO A 183 -6.08 24.12 27.23
N GLN A 184 -6.54 25.37 27.18
CA GLN A 184 -7.96 25.70 27.40
C GLN A 184 -8.84 25.17 26.26
N GLU A 185 -8.40 25.32 25.01
CA GLU A 185 -9.14 24.78 23.87
C GLU A 185 -9.18 23.26 23.86
N MET A 186 -8.06 22.61 24.20
CA MET A 186 -7.98 21.16 24.34
C MET A 186 -8.90 20.63 25.44
N GLN A 187 -8.92 21.27 26.61
CA GLN A 187 -9.82 20.89 27.70
C GLN A 187 -11.29 21.01 27.29
N ALA A 188 -11.68 22.15 26.69
CA ALA A 188 -13.05 22.35 26.25
C ALA A 188 -13.45 21.41 25.09
N CYS A 189 -12.50 21.02 24.23
CA CYS A 189 -12.71 19.97 23.23
C CYS A 189 -12.92 18.61 23.90
N GLN A 190 -12.10 18.25 24.88
CA GLN A 190 -12.20 17.00 25.60
C GLN A 190 -13.56 16.85 26.30
N GLU A 191 -14.04 17.89 26.98
CA GLU A 191 -15.35 17.90 27.62
C GLU A 191 -16.48 17.67 26.60
N ARG A 192 -16.45 18.36 25.46
CA ARG A 192 -17.45 18.17 24.39
C ARG A 192 -17.39 16.81 23.71
N ILE A 193 -16.20 16.26 23.49
CA ILE A 193 -16.03 14.91 22.94
C ILE A 193 -16.60 13.89 23.93
N ALA A 194 -16.33 14.04 25.23
CA ALA A 194 -16.87 13.15 26.26
C ALA A 194 -18.40 13.18 26.32
N GLU A 195 -19.01 14.37 26.25
CA GLU A 195 -20.47 14.51 26.14
C GLU A 195 -21.02 13.82 24.89
N TRP A 196 -20.34 13.98 23.75
CA TRP A 196 -20.77 13.39 22.48
C TRP A 196 -20.68 11.87 22.48
N ASP A 197 -19.58 11.33 23.00
CA ASP A 197 -19.38 9.90 23.15
C ASP A 197 -20.41 9.30 24.11
N ALA A 198 -20.68 9.95 25.24
CA ALA A 198 -21.71 9.53 26.18
C ALA A 198 -23.11 9.51 25.53
N ALA A 199 -23.48 10.57 24.80
CA ALA A 199 -24.76 10.66 24.11
C ALA A 199 -24.95 9.58 23.02
N LYS A 200 -23.84 9.12 22.41
CA LYS A 200 -23.85 8.10 21.35
C LYS A 200 -23.52 6.69 21.84
N GLY A 201 -23.25 6.50 23.13
CA GLY A 201 -22.77 5.23 23.68
C GLY A 201 -21.43 4.78 23.07
N ARG A 202 -20.59 5.72 22.60
CA ARG A 202 -19.29 5.43 22.01
C ARG A 202 -18.20 5.37 23.07
N ASN A 203 -17.14 4.62 22.78
CA ASN A 203 -15.96 4.54 23.61
C ASN A 203 -14.73 4.82 22.75
N PHE A 204 -14.11 5.99 22.93
CA PHE A 204 -12.94 6.40 22.16
C PHE A 204 -11.82 5.33 22.14
N ALA A 205 -11.57 4.65 23.26
CA ALA A 205 -10.53 3.63 23.33
C ALA A 205 -10.88 2.37 22.52
N GLU A 206 -12.15 1.97 22.46
CA GLU A 206 -12.59 0.89 21.57
C GLU A 206 -12.53 1.31 20.10
N ASP A 207 -12.93 2.54 19.76
CA ASP A 207 -12.86 3.06 18.40
C ASP A 207 -11.41 3.09 17.89
N VAL A 208 -10.45 3.49 18.73
CA VAL A 208 -9.02 3.43 18.43
C VAL A 208 -8.57 1.98 18.20
N ARG A 209 -9.03 1.05 19.04
CA ARG A 209 -8.68 -0.38 18.90
C ARG A 209 -9.24 -0.97 17.62
N GLU A 210 -10.48 -0.67 17.29
CA GLU A 210 -11.14 -1.12 16.07
C GLU A 210 -10.42 -0.59 14.83
N ARG A 211 -10.12 0.71 14.79
CA ARG A 211 -9.34 1.32 13.69
C ARG A 211 -7.95 0.71 13.55
N ALA A 212 -7.25 0.47 14.65
CA ALA A 212 -5.95 -0.17 14.63
C ALA A 212 -6.03 -1.64 14.15
N ARG A 213 -7.08 -2.39 14.52
CA ARG A 213 -7.34 -3.73 13.98
C ARG A 213 -7.58 -3.69 12.47
N MET A 214 -8.45 -2.79 12.00
CA MET A 214 -8.72 -2.60 10.56
C MET A 214 -7.45 -2.23 9.78
N ALA A 215 -6.56 -1.43 10.39
CA ALA A 215 -5.30 -1.02 9.79
C ALA A 215 -4.16 -2.05 9.97
N GLY A 216 -4.43 -3.22 10.53
CA GLY A 216 -3.42 -4.27 10.78
C GLY A 216 -2.30 -3.84 11.73
N LYS A 217 -2.51 -2.82 12.56
CA LYS A 217 -1.50 -2.31 13.51
C LYS A 217 -1.54 -3.12 14.81
N LYS A 218 -0.37 -3.36 15.40
CA LYS A 218 -0.28 -4.00 16.73
C LYS A 218 -0.90 -3.09 17.78
N LEU A 219 -1.89 -3.59 18.52
CA LEU A 219 -2.47 -2.88 19.65
C LEU A 219 -1.49 -2.90 20.83
N PRO A 220 -1.28 -1.78 21.54
CA PRO A 220 -0.60 -1.83 22.83
C PRO A 220 -1.40 -2.71 23.81
N TYR A 221 -0.68 -3.57 24.52
CA TYR A 221 -1.20 -4.53 25.49
C TYR A 221 -2.06 -3.85 26.56
N LYS A 222 -3.18 -4.47 26.96
CA LYS A 222 -4.03 -4.01 28.07
C LYS A 222 -3.21 -3.96 29.36
N ALA A 223 -2.86 -2.77 29.85
CA ALA A 223 -2.78 -2.59 31.29
C ALA A 223 -4.22 -2.43 31.81
N PRO A 224 -4.68 -3.22 32.79
CA PRO A 224 -5.90 -2.89 33.49
C PRO A 224 -5.68 -1.55 34.18
N LEU A 225 -6.43 -0.52 33.79
CA LEU A 225 -6.60 0.65 34.65
C LEU A 225 -7.45 0.18 35.84
N GLU A 226 -6.81 -0.45 36.82
CA GLU A 226 -7.36 -0.48 38.17
C GLU A 226 -7.37 0.97 38.67
N PHE A 227 -8.50 1.63 38.42
CA PHE A 227 -8.89 2.82 39.15
C PHE A 227 -9.09 2.37 40.60
N ARG A 228 -8.00 2.33 41.37
CA ARG A 228 -8.04 2.20 42.83
C ARG A 228 -8.89 3.37 43.33
N GLN A 229 -10.17 3.11 43.58
CA GLN A 229 -11.01 4.00 44.34
C GLN A 229 -10.32 4.17 45.70
N ARG A 230 -9.59 5.28 45.88
CA ARG A 230 -9.13 5.69 47.20
C ARG A 230 -10.39 5.90 48.03
N GLY A 231 -10.55 5.03 49.03
CA GLY A 231 -11.76 4.94 49.84
C GLY A 231 -12.14 6.29 50.46
N ARG A 232 -13.45 6.50 50.53
CA ARG A 232 -14.06 7.55 51.36
C ARG A 232 -13.52 7.44 52.80
N PRO A 233 -13.12 8.54 53.44
CA PRO A 233 -12.86 8.51 54.88
C PRO A 233 -14.16 8.21 55.62
N ARG A 234 -14.05 7.24 56.54
CA ARG A 234 -15.07 6.72 57.44
C ARG A 234 -15.56 7.86 58.35
N LYS A 235 -16.87 8.10 58.42
CA LYS A 235 -17.49 8.99 59.41
C LYS A 235 -17.10 8.51 60.82
N GLN A 236 -16.37 9.32 61.58
CA GLN A 236 -16.29 9.17 63.03
C GLN A 236 -17.63 9.58 63.61
N ARG A 237 -18.38 8.62 64.16
CA ARG A 237 -19.32 8.89 65.26
C ARG A 237 -18.48 8.93 66.52
N LEU A 238 -18.45 10.08 67.18
CA LEU A 238 -18.17 10.17 68.61
C LEU A 238 -19.45 10.69 69.23
N ASP A 239 -20.29 9.75 69.67
CA ASP A 239 -21.29 10.03 70.70
C ASP A 239 -20.64 9.63 72.03
N GLU A 240 -20.39 10.67 72.82
CA GLU A 240 -20.59 10.79 74.27
C GLU A 240 -20.73 9.51 75.11
N SER A 241 -19.86 9.37 76.14
CA SER A 241 -20.33 9.15 77.52
C SER A 241 -19.20 9.29 78.58
N ALA A 242 -19.49 10.17 79.55
CA ALA A 242 -19.12 10.13 80.97
C ALA A 242 -17.65 10.31 81.40
N SER A 243 -17.30 11.51 81.90
CA SER A 243 -17.32 11.86 83.33
C SER A 243 -17.00 13.33 83.55
#